data_AF-A0A6A0GSH2-F1
#
_entry.id   AF-A0A6A0GSH2-F1
#
_cell.length_a   1.000
_cell.length_b   1.000
_cell.length_c   1.000
_cell.angle_alpha   90.00
_cell.angle_beta   90.00
_cell.angle_gamma   90.00
#
_symmetry.space_group_name_H-M   'P 1'
#
loop_
_entity.id
_entity.type
_entity.pdbx_description
1 polymer ?
#
loop_
_entity_poly.entity_id
_entity_poly.type
_entity_poly.pdbx_seq_one_letter_code
_entity_poly.pdbx_strand_id
1 'polypeptide(L)'
;RKAGPTLQSKSIVNSSMLVISVLLQKGQKTAGKMWKTSVFLLTLWLLTSLILCVVYSTNLLATLVLPRVSIPFDSLQGLLEQNEVLLHMSVSSIFRQALEDAEPGTLLNKLNKKVGGYETDASKITQDVIEGKYAFITLRNALLGTMNDLFSKTGKCGIQVTTETSVPVTLSYMFAKELRIKTDFDRVLRESGILNKVLNDKLSNVTVCLKPGARVRGERGERALEIADFYGLFMVYAAGIIVSTSVFVGEQILNKLSRPSSHPTQEPRRGQPSSPVVLERQ
;
A
#
# COMPACT_ATOMS: atom_id res chain seq x y z
N ARG A 1 25.07 -45.17 -33.96
CA ARG A 1 25.06 -43.68 -33.95
C ARG A 1 24.33 -43.19 -32.71
N LYS A 2 25.03 -43.01 -31.58
CA LYS A 2 24.47 -42.37 -30.37
C LYS A 2 24.74 -40.86 -30.50
N ALA A 3 23.73 -40.09 -30.89
CA ALA A 3 23.81 -38.64 -30.82
C ALA A 3 23.81 -38.25 -29.34
N GLY A 4 24.92 -37.68 -28.87
CA GLY A 4 25.11 -37.33 -27.47
C GLY A 4 24.18 -36.19 -27.01
N PRO A 5 23.76 -36.17 -25.73
CA PRO A 5 22.85 -35.16 -25.15
C PRO A 5 23.43 -33.73 -25.08
N THR A 6 24.68 -33.52 -25.48
CA THR A 6 25.40 -32.25 -25.33
C THR A 6 24.99 -31.17 -26.35
N LEU A 7 24.37 -31.54 -27.48
CA LEU A 7 23.98 -30.59 -28.53
C LEU A 7 22.62 -29.92 -28.29
N GLN A 8 21.65 -30.64 -27.71
CA GLN A 8 20.35 -30.05 -27.34
C GLN A 8 20.47 -29.10 -26.14
N SER A 9 21.27 -29.45 -25.13
CA SER A 9 21.50 -28.59 -23.94
C SER A 9 22.09 -27.23 -24.31
N LYS A 10 23.10 -27.18 -25.20
CA LYS A 10 23.68 -25.91 -25.68
C LYS A 10 22.68 -25.03 -26.44
N SER A 11 21.77 -25.63 -27.19
CA SER A 11 20.72 -24.91 -27.93
C SER A 11 19.69 -24.25 -27.02
N ILE A 12 19.27 -24.96 -25.97
CA ILE A 12 18.28 -24.47 -25.00
C ILE A 12 18.86 -23.33 -24.16
N VAL A 13 20.11 -23.46 -23.69
CA VAL A 13 20.77 -22.42 -22.87
C VAL A 13 20.95 -21.12 -23.68
N ASN A 14 21.43 -21.22 -24.93
CA ASN A 14 21.57 -20.04 -25.80
C ASN A 14 20.23 -19.37 -26.12
N SER A 15 19.17 -20.17 -26.31
CA SER A 15 17.82 -19.66 -26.56
C SER A 15 17.27 -18.93 -25.33
N SER A 16 17.46 -19.48 -24.13
CA SER A 16 17.03 -18.85 -22.87
C SER A 16 17.80 -17.56 -22.56
N MET A 17 19.11 -17.51 -22.83
CA MET A 17 19.92 -16.29 -22.68
C MET A 17 19.48 -15.18 -23.63
N LEU A 18 19.08 -15.53 -24.86
CA LEU A 18 18.58 -14.57 -25.83
C LEU A 18 17.26 -13.96 -25.35
N VAL A 19 16.33 -14.78 -24.83
CA VAL A 19 15.06 -14.31 -24.27
C VAL A 19 15.28 -13.40 -23.06
N ILE A 20 16.17 -13.78 -22.13
CA ILE A 20 16.48 -12.97 -20.93
C ILE A 20 17.16 -11.64 -21.31
N SER A 21 18.09 -11.65 -22.27
CA SER A 21 18.79 -10.44 -22.72
C SER A 21 17.85 -9.45 -23.40
N VAL A 22 16.88 -9.97 -24.15
CA VAL A 22 15.81 -9.21 -24.81
C VAL A 22 14.81 -8.65 -23.78
N LEU A 23 14.45 -9.43 -22.75
CA LEU A 23 13.63 -8.98 -21.61
C LEU A 23 14.30 -7.84 -20.82
N LEU A 24 15.61 -7.88 -20.66
CA LEU A 24 16.40 -6.86 -19.95
C LEU A 24 16.73 -5.63 -20.81
N GLN A 25 16.13 -5.48 -22.00
CA GLN A 25 16.40 -4.38 -22.94
C GLN A 25 17.89 -4.17 -23.27
N LYS A 26 18.72 -5.20 -23.14
CA LYS A 26 20.12 -5.12 -23.57
C LYS A 26 20.18 -5.35 -25.07
N GLY A 27 20.38 -4.28 -25.84
CA GLY A 27 20.54 -4.35 -27.29
C GLY A 27 21.68 -5.29 -27.70
N GLN A 28 21.35 -6.45 -28.30
CA GLN A 28 22.35 -7.40 -28.82
C GLN A 28 22.61 -7.20 -30.32
N LYS A 29 23.88 -7.33 -30.71
CA LYS A 29 24.37 -7.14 -32.09
C LYS A 29 24.31 -8.41 -32.97
N THR A 30 23.73 -9.51 -32.48
CA THR A 30 23.68 -10.80 -33.19
C THR A 30 22.35 -11.00 -33.91
N ALA A 31 22.07 -10.17 -34.92
CA ALA A 31 20.97 -10.38 -35.87
C ALA A 31 21.51 -10.97 -37.18
N GLY A 32 22.15 -12.14 -37.09
CA GLY A 32 22.56 -12.91 -38.27
C GLY A 32 21.44 -13.82 -38.74
N LYS A 33 20.71 -13.41 -39.79
CA LYS A 33 19.84 -14.24 -40.64
C LYS A 33 18.79 -15.09 -39.89
N MET A 34 17.85 -14.43 -39.20
CA MET A 34 16.72 -15.10 -38.53
C MET A 34 15.48 -15.15 -39.45
N TRP A 35 14.86 -16.33 -39.54
CA TRP A 35 13.62 -16.61 -40.29
C TRP A 35 12.49 -15.62 -39.91
N LYS A 36 11.70 -15.15 -40.89
CA LYS A 36 10.63 -14.13 -40.70
C LYS A 36 9.67 -14.46 -39.53
N THR A 37 9.43 -15.75 -39.27
CA THR A 37 8.61 -16.26 -38.16
C THR A 37 9.23 -16.00 -36.78
N SER A 38 10.55 -16.10 -36.64
CA SER A 38 11.25 -15.86 -35.37
C SER A 38 11.25 -14.39 -34.98
N VAL A 39 11.36 -13.48 -35.97
CA VAL A 39 11.25 -12.03 -35.74
C VAL A 39 9.84 -11.63 -35.31
N PHE A 40 8.80 -12.24 -35.89
CA PHE A 40 7.41 -11.98 -35.51
C PHE A 40 7.13 -12.42 -34.07
N LEU A 41 7.54 -13.65 -33.70
CA LEU A 41 7.40 -14.16 -32.33
C LEU A 41 8.19 -13.31 -31.32
N LEU A 42 9.42 -12.90 -31.67
CA LEU A 42 10.23 -12.04 -30.81
C LEU A 42 9.59 -10.66 -30.63
N THR A 43 9.06 -10.07 -31.71
CA THR A 43 8.39 -8.76 -31.67
C THR A 43 7.12 -8.82 -30.84
N LEU A 44 6.30 -9.86 -31.02
CA LEU A 44 5.08 -10.06 -30.23
C LEU A 44 5.42 -10.25 -28.75
N TRP A 45 6.42 -11.08 -28.44
CA TRP A 45 6.90 -11.30 -27.08
C TRP A 45 7.42 -10.01 -26.42
N LEU A 46 8.21 -9.22 -27.16
CA LEU A 46 8.71 -7.92 -26.72
C LEU A 46 7.58 -6.92 -26.46
N LEU A 47 6.59 -6.88 -27.36
CA LEU A 47 5.41 -6.02 -27.20
C LEU A 47 4.61 -6.42 -25.95
N THR A 48 4.37 -7.72 -25.74
CA THR A 48 3.69 -8.21 -24.53
C THR A 48 4.47 -7.89 -23.26
N SER A 49 5.79 -8.10 -23.28
CA SER A 49 6.66 -7.79 -22.13
C SER A 49 6.68 -6.30 -21.81
N LEU A 50 6.70 -5.44 -22.85
CA LEU A 50 6.61 -4.00 -22.70
C LEU A 50 5.28 -3.57 -22.08
N ILE A 51 4.15 -4.11 -22.58
CA ILE A 51 2.82 -3.84 -22.04
C ILE A 51 2.74 -4.25 -20.57
N LEU A 52 3.21 -5.46 -20.22
CA LEU A 52 3.23 -5.95 -18.85
C LEU A 52 4.07 -5.05 -17.94
N CYS A 53 5.26 -4.63 -18.39
CA CYS A 53 6.13 -3.74 -17.63
C CYS A 53 5.48 -2.37 -17.38
N VAL A 54 4.86 -1.79 -18.40
CA VAL A 54 4.15 -0.50 -18.28
C VAL A 54 2.96 -0.62 -17.33
N VAL A 55 2.10 -1.63 -17.51
CA VAL A 55 0.92 -1.86 -16.64
C VAL A 55 1.32 -2.12 -15.19
N TYR A 56 2.38 -2.90 -14.97
CA TYR A 56 2.90 -3.14 -13.64
C TYR A 56 3.43 -1.85 -13.00
N SER A 57 4.22 -1.08 -13.74
CA SER A 57 4.80 0.18 -13.25
C SER A 57 3.72 1.21 -12.92
N THR A 58 2.67 1.33 -13.74
CA THR A 58 1.56 2.26 -13.47
C THR A 58 0.71 1.83 -12.29
N ASN A 59 0.40 0.54 -12.13
CA ASN A 59 -0.36 0.03 -10.99
C ASN A 59 0.43 0.16 -9.68
N LEU A 60 1.73 -0.11 -9.72
CA LEU A 60 2.63 0.07 -8.58
C LEU A 60 2.71 1.55 -8.20
N LEU A 61 2.88 2.44 -9.18
CA LEU A 61 2.85 3.90 -8.97
C LEU A 61 1.52 4.36 -8.36
N ALA A 62 0.38 3.90 -8.89
CA ALA A 62 -0.94 4.25 -8.36
C ALA A 62 -1.10 3.81 -6.89
N THR A 63 -0.59 2.63 -6.55
CA THR A 63 -0.64 2.09 -5.18
C THR A 63 0.31 2.82 -4.22
N LEU A 64 1.43 3.35 -4.73
CA LEU A 64 2.37 4.16 -3.94
C LEU A 64 1.89 5.59 -3.73
N VAL A 65 1.22 6.18 -4.73
CA VAL A 65 0.73 7.57 -4.69
C VAL A 65 -0.53 7.70 -3.84
N LEU A 66 -1.43 6.72 -3.86
CA LEU A 66 -2.62 6.73 -3.00
C LEU A 66 -2.30 6.05 -1.66
N PRO A 67 -2.15 6.81 -0.56
CA PRO A 67 -2.00 6.19 0.73
C PRO A 67 -3.28 5.41 1.06
N ARG A 68 -3.14 4.12 1.34
CA ARG A 68 -4.26 3.33 1.87
C ARG A 68 -4.61 3.86 3.25
N VAL A 69 -5.81 4.41 3.37
CA VAL A 69 -6.38 4.80 4.65
C VAL A 69 -7.20 3.62 5.13
N SER A 70 -6.65 2.87 6.09
CA SER A 70 -7.41 1.85 6.81
C SER A 70 -8.33 2.56 7.80
N ILE A 71 -9.58 2.78 7.40
CA ILE A 71 -10.62 3.27 8.30
C ILE A 71 -11.06 2.05 9.13
N PRO A 72 -10.88 2.05 10.46
CA PRO A 72 -11.11 0.86 11.28
C PRO A 72 -12.60 0.44 11.27
N PHE A 73 -13.51 1.42 11.19
CA PHE A 73 -14.95 1.21 11.09
C PHE A 73 -15.62 2.42 10.44
N ASP A 74 -16.67 2.18 9.66
CA ASP A 74 -17.50 3.26 9.08
C ASP A 74 -18.99 3.17 9.51
N SER A 75 -19.34 2.11 10.23
CA SER A 75 -20.68 1.88 10.76
C SER A 75 -20.63 1.55 12.25
N LEU A 76 -21.77 1.75 12.92
CA LEU A 76 -21.91 1.36 14.32
C LEU A 76 -21.73 -0.15 14.51
N GLN A 77 -22.13 -0.93 13.51
CA GLN A 77 -22.00 -2.39 13.51
C GLN A 77 -20.53 -2.81 13.39
N GLY A 78 -19.75 -2.14 12.53
CA GLY A 78 -18.30 -2.33 12.46
C GLY A 78 -17.60 -2.02 13.78
N LEU A 79 -18.04 -0.98 14.51
CA LEU A 79 -17.54 -0.68 15.86
C LEU A 79 -17.87 -1.80 16.87
N LEU A 80 -19.02 -2.47 16.73
CA LEU A 80 -19.38 -3.61 17.56
C LEU A 80 -18.61 -4.90 17.23
N GLU A 81 -18.12 -5.05 16.00
CA GLU A 81 -17.37 -6.23 15.57
C GLU A 81 -15.87 -6.14 15.95
N GLN A 82 -15.28 -4.94 15.89
CA GLN A 82 -13.88 -4.73 16.27
C GLN A 82 -13.69 -4.58 17.80
N ASN A 83 -12.59 -5.07 18.37
CA ASN A 83 -12.28 -4.89 19.80
C ASN A 83 -11.13 -3.92 20.07
N GLU A 84 -10.59 -3.28 19.03
CA GLU A 84 -9.40 -2.43 19.15
C GLU A 84 -9.71 -1.04 19.70
N VAL A 85 -10.92 -0.51 19.43
CA VAL A 85 -11.31 0.86 19.82
C VAL A 85 -12.53 0.80 20.73
N LEU A 86 -12.37 1.31 21.95
CA LEU A 86 -13.46 1.42 22.93
C LEU A 86 -14.36 2.62 22.62
N LEU A 87 -15.63 2.54 23.01
CA LEU A 87 -16.57 3.65 22.89
C LEU A 87 -16.56 4.47 24.18
N HIS A 88 -16.33 5.78 24.08
CA HIS A 88 -16.53 6.73 25.16
C HIS A 88 -17.70 7.66 24.84
N MET A 89 -18.37 8.13 25.90
CA MET A 89 -19.51 9.03 25.79
C MET A 89 -19.41 10.17 26.80
N SER A 90 -20.15 11.25 26.57
CA SER A 90 -20.29 12.28 27.59
C SER A 90 -21.25 11.84 28.70
N VAL A 91 -20.89 12.13 29.96
CA VAL A 91 -21.64 11.75 31.17
C VAL A 91 -23.12 12.14 31.10
N SER A 92 -23.41 13.32 30.53
CA SER A 92 -24.76 13.91 30.46
C SER A 92 -25.27 14.00 29.02
N SER A 93 -25.17 12.92 28.26
CA SER A 93 -25.63 12.89 26.87
C SER A 93 -26.99 12.20 26.71
N ILE A 94 -27.78 12.68 25.76
CA ILE A 94 -29.02 12.01 25.28
C ILE A 94 -28.73 10.58 24.82
N PHE A 95 -27.51 10.33 24.34
CA PHE A 95 -27.10 9.01 23.89
C PHE A 95 -26.99 8.05 25.07
N ARG A 96 -26.44 8.49 26.21
CA ARG A 96 -26.40 7.66 27.42
C ARG A 96 -27.78 7.17 27.82
N GLN A 97 -28.77 8.07 27.90
CA GLN A 97 -30.16 7.69 28.21
C GLN A 97 -30.72 6.72 27.17
N ALA A 98 -30.50 6.99 25.88
CA ALA A 98 -30.94 6.10 24.81
C ALA A 98 -30.28 4.71 24.84
N LEU A 99 -29.05 4.59 25.36
CA LEU A 99 -28.38 3.29 25.57
C LEU A 99 -28.88 2.57 26.83
N GLU A 100 -29.20 3.30 27.89
CA GLU A 100 -29.77 2.76 29.13
C GLU A 100 -31.20 2.24 28.92
N ASP A 101 -32.00 2.96 28.11
CA ASP A 101 -33.40 2.60 27.80
C ASP A 101 -33.54 1.58 26.65
N ALA A 102 -32.42 1.11 26.07
CA ALA A 102 -32.44 0.25 24.89
C ALA A 102 -32.94 -1.18 25.18
N GLU A 103 -33.87 -1.67 24.35
CA GLU A 103 -34.48 -3.00 24.51
C GLU A 103 -33.42 -4.14 24.40
N PRO A 104 -33.54 -5.24 25.19
CA PRO A 104 -32.69 -6.42 25.08
C PRO A 104 -32.60 -6.96 23.65
N GLY A 105 -31.35 -7.06 23.15
CA GLY A 105 -31.05 -7.62 21.82
C GLY A 105 -30.83 -6.58 20.71
N THR A 106 -31.15 -5.31 20.95
CA THR A 106 -30.91 -4.22 20.00
C THR A 106 -29.42 -3.87 19.86
N LEU A 107 -29.05 -3.21 18.74
CA LEU A 107 -27.67 -2.75 18.52
C LEU A 107 -27.21 -1.77 19.61
N LEU A 108 -28.10 -0.91 20.11
CA LEU A 108 -27.79 0.06 21.17
C LEU A 108 -27.51 -0.63 22.51
N ASN A 109 -28.23 -1.70 22.85
CA ASN A 109 -27.94 -2.47 24.05
C ASN A 109 -26.59 -3.21 23.93
N LYS A 110 -26.29 -3.78 22.75
CA LYS A 110 -24.95 -4.35 22.49
C LYS A 110 -23.85 -3.29 22.61
N LEU A 111 -24.12 -2.07 22.18
CA LEU A 111 -23.22 -0.93 22.29
C LEU A 111 -23.00 -0.50 23.74
N ASN A 112 -24.04 -0.56 24.58
CA ASN A 112 -23.95 -0.20 25.99
C ASN A 112 -22.91 -1.07 26.73
N LYS A 113 -22.82 -2.33 26.36
CA LYS A 113 -21.82 -3.27 26.89
C LYS A 113 -20.38 -2.96 26.48
N LYS A 114 -20.18 -2.16 25.42
CA LYS A 114 -18.86 -1.74 24.91
C LYS A 114 -18.43 -0.34 25.35
N VAL A 115 -19.23 0.34 26.18
CA VAL A 115 -18.86 1.65 26.70
C VAL A 115 -17.69 1.47 27.67
N GLY A 116 -16.53 2.01 27.30
CA GLY A 116 -15.28 1.92 28.09
C GLY A 116 -15.20 2.96 29.21
N GLY A 117 -15.96 4.06 29.10
CA GLY A 117 -15.96 5.12 30.09
C GLY A 117 -16.74 6.35 29.67
N TYR A 118 -16.81 7.30 30.60
CA TYR A 118 -17.46 8.59 30.39
C TYR A 118 -16.47 9.73 30.65
N GLU A 119 -16.53 10.77 29.82
CA GLU A 119 -15.68 11.96 29.96
C GLU A 119 -16.52 13.23 29.83
N THR A 120 -16.22 14.25 30.63
CA THR A 120 -16.96 15.53 30.64
C THR A 120 -16.22 16.64 29.92
N ASP A 121 -14.88 16.57 29.89
CA ASP A 121 -14.07 17.64 29.30
C ASP A 121 -13.99 17.50 27.76
N ALA A 122 -14.61 18.43 27.04
CA ALA A 122 -14.63 18.46 25.58
C ALA A 122 -13.21 18.56 24.97
N SER A 123 -12.28 19.24 25.62
CA SER A 123 -10.91 19.42 25.12
C SER A 123 -10.15 18.10 25.20
N LYS A 124 -10.25 17.43 26.35
CA LYS A 124 -9.67 16.10 26.56
C LYS A 124 -10.29 15.07 25.62
N ILE A 125 -11.61 15.10 25.44
CA ILE A 125 -12.30 14.25 24.46
C ILE A 125 -11.74 14.42 23.07
N THR A 126 -11.59 15.67 22.63
CA THR A 126 -11.07 15.97 21.30
C THR A 126 -9.64 15.45 21.14
N GLN A 127 -8.79 15.64 22.14
CA GLN A 127 -7.41 15.19 22.10
C GLN A 127 -7.29 13.67 22.07
N ASP A 128 -8.00 12.96 22.95
CA ASP A 128 -7.94 11.49 23.00
C ASP A 128 -8.54 10.83 21.74
N VAL A 129 -9.52 11.47 21.09
CA VAL A 129 -10.05 11.05 19.78
C VAL A 129 -9.03 11.26 18.67
N ILE A 130 -8.29 12.38 18.68
CA ILE A 130 -7.21 12.63 17.71
C ILE A 130 -6.08 11.61 17.87
N GLU A 131 -5.72 11.30 19.13
CA GLU A 131 -4.71 10.28 19.47
C GLU A 131 -5.19 8.85 19.17
N GLY A 132 -6.48 8.65 18.87
CA GLY A 132 -7.03 7.36 18.48
C GLY A 132 -7.23 6.38 19.65
N LYS A 133 -7.28 6.87 20.89
CA LYS A 133 -7.46 6.01 22.08
C LYS A 133 -8.87 5.43 22.17
N TYR A 134 -9.88 6.17 21.72
CA TYR A 134 -11.27 5.74 21.73
C TYR A 134 -12.10 6.41 20.63
N ALA A 135 -13.23 5.79 20.32
CA ALA A 135 -14.28 6.35 19.50
C ALA A 135 -15.24 7.16 20.38
N PHE A 136 -15.78 8.25 19.85
CA PHE A 136 -16.72 9.11 20.58
C PHE A 136 -18.01 9.31 19.79
N ILE A 137 -19.16 9.15 20.46
CA ILE A 137 -20.48 9.38 19.86
C ILE A 137 -21.02 10.71 20.34
N THR A 138 -21.38 11.57 19.38
CA THR A 138 -21.98 12.88 19.63
C THR A 138 -22.83 13.33 18.44
N LEU A 139 -23.44 14.50 18.56
CA LEU A 139 -24.21 15.15 17.50
C LEU A 139 -23.30 15.48 16.32
N ARG A 140 -23.72 15.09 15.11
CA ARG A 140 -22.96 15.33 13.87
C ARG A 140 -22.56 16.81 13.72
N ASN A 141 -23.49 17.74 13.93
CA ASN A 141 -23.22 19.17 13.79
C ASN A 141 -22.20 19.69 14.82
N ALA A 142 -22.23 19.17 16.04
CA ALA A 142 -21.23 19.52 17.06
C ALA A 142 -19.84 19.03 16.64
N LEU A 143 -19.75 17.79 16.15
CA LEU A 143 -18.50 17.23 15.64
C LEU A 143 -17.94 18.01 14.45
N LEU A 144 -18.81 18.36 13.49
CA LEU A 144 -18.42 19.21 12.36
C LEU A 144 -17.93 20.58 12.83
N GLY A 145 -18.56 21.17 13.84
CA GLY A 145 -18.12 22.42 14.46
C GLY A 145 -16.73 22.29 15.10
N THR A 146 -16.48 21.23 15.87
CA THR A 146 -15.17 20.94 16.45
C THR A 146 -14.11 20.71 15.37
N MET A 147 -14.45 19.99 14.30
CA MET A 147 -13.55 19.82 13.15
C MET A 147 -13.21 21.14 12.48
N ASN A 148 -14.19 22.04 12.32
CA ASN A 148 -13.99 23.37 11.77
C ASN A 148 -12.99 24.17 12.62
N ASP A 149 -13.23 24.22 13.93
CA ASP A 149 -12.38 24.95 14.87
C ASP A 149 -10.95 24.40 14.90
N LEU A 150 -10.81 23.07 14.93
CA LEU A 150 -9.52 22.40 14.89
C LEU A 150 -8.77 22.70 13.58
N PHE A 151 -9.46 22.63 12.45
CA PHE A 151 -8.89 22.94 11.14
C PHE A 151 -8.50 24.41 11.03
N SER A 152 -9.33 25.34 11.49
CA SER A 152 -9.01 26.77 11.48
C SER A 152 -7.81 27.11 12.36
N LYS A 153 -7.59 26.40 13.47
CA LYS A 153 -6.45 26.63 14.37
C LYS A 153 -5.16 25.95 13.93
N THR A 154 -5.24 24.71 13.42
CA THR A 154 -4.07 23.86 13.17
C THR A 154 -3.76 23.65 11.69
N GLY A 155 -4.74 23.91 10.81
CA GLY A 155 -4.68 23.57 9.38
C GLY A 155 -4.76 22.06 9.08
N LYS A 156 -5.02 21.21 10.08
CA LYS A 156 -5.01 19.74 9.95
C LYS A 156 -6.37 19.12 10.25
N CYS A 157 -6.66 18.00 9.59
CA CYS A 157 -7.88 17.21 9.79
C CYS A 157 -7.58 16.01 10.68
N GLY A 158 -7.65 16.17 12.01
CA GLY A 158 -7.31 15.11 12.97
C GLY A 158 -8.45 14.16 13.35
N ILE A 159 -9.68 14.44 12.91
CA ILE A 159 -10.88 13.70 13.30
C ILE A 159 -11.56 13.15 12.05
N GLN A 160 -12.05 11.92 12.12
CA GLN A 160 -12.83 11.30 11.07
C GLN A 160 -14.26 11.03 11.56
N VAL A 161 -15.23 11.35 10.73
CA VAL A 161 -16.66 11.09 10.99
C VAL A 161 -17.09 9.89 10.17
N THR A 162 -17.85 8.98 10.77
CA THR A 162 -18.48 7.87 10.06
C THR A 162 -19.49 8.40 9.04
N THR A 163 -19.60 7.73 7.89
CA THR A 163 -20.56 8.12 6.84
C THR A 163 -22.00 7.88 7.29
N GLU A 164 -22.22 6.81 8.06
CA GLU A 164 -23.53 6.46 8.61
C GLU A 164 -23.83 7.18 9.92
N THR A 165 -25.05 7.71 10.04
CA THR A 165 -25.57 8.26 11.29
C THR A 165 -26.08 7.13 12.18
N SER A 166 -25.49 6.98 13.36
CA SER A 166 -25.85 5.90 14.29
C SER A 166 -27.28 6.01 14.82
N VAL A 167 -27.73 7.22 15.16
CA VAL A 167 -29.08 7.50 15.68
C VAL A 167 -29.57 8.84 15.09
N PRO A 168 -30.74 8.88 14.44
CA PRO A 168 -31.32 10.14 13.99
C PRO A 168 -31.77 10.95 15.21
N VAL A 169 -31.17 12.13 15.38
CA VAL A 169 -31.55 13.07 16.45
C VAL A 169 -31.97 14.39 15.83
N THR A 170 -33.14 14.87 16.24
CA THR A 170 -33.65 16.19 15.86
C THR A 170 -33.35 17.19 16.98
N LEU A 171 -32.72 18.31 16.63
CA LEU A 171 -32.54 19.44 17.54
C LEU A 171 -33.74 20.36 17.43
N SER A 172 -34.30 20.74 18.57
CA SER A 172 -35.51 21.57 18.65
C SER A 172 -35.31 22.71 19.63
N TYR A 173 -35.94 23.85 19.37
CA TYR A 173 -36.00 24.95 20.33
C TYR A 173 -37.05 24.66 21.40
N MET A 174 -36.68 24.80 22.66
CA MET A 174 -37.59 24.67 23.78
C MET A 174 -38.08 26.04 24.20
N PHE A 175 -39.41 26.19 24.28
CA PHE A 175 -40.07 27.40 24.75
C PHE A 175 -40.83 27.09 26.03
N ALA A 176 -40.94 28.07 26.93
CA ALA A 176 -41.85 28.00 28.06
C ALA A 176 -43.29 27.75 27.57
N LYS A 177 -44.06 26.99 28.36
CA LYS A 177 -45.35 26.39 27.97
C LYS A 177 -46.39 27.40 27.44
N GLU A 178 -46.30 28.66 27.84
CA GLU A 178 -47.31 29.69 27.54
C GLU A 178 -46.84 30.77 26.53
N LEU A 179 -45.69 30.57 25.86
CA LEU A 179 -45.20 31.55 24.88
C LEU A 179 -46.00 31.49 23.57
N ARG A 180 -46.78 32.54 23.29
CA ARG A 180 -47.54 32.72 22.03
C ARG A 180 -46.65 32.89 20.78
N ILE A 181 -45.36 33.16 20.97
CA ILE A 181 -44.38 33.41 19.89
C ILE A 181 -43.96 32.12 19.16
N LYS A 182 -44.26 30.95 19.72
CA LYS A 182 -43.82 29.65 19.18
C LYS A 182 -44.17 29.45 17.70
N THR A 183 -45.39 29.80 17.31
CA THR A 183 -45.90 29.57 15.93
C THR A 183 -45.23 30.47 14.91
N ASP A 184 -45.05 31.74 15.27
CA ASP A 184 -44.43 32.72 14.39
C ASP A 184 -42.92 32.43 14.24
N PHE A 185 -42.27 32.01 15.33
CA PHE A 185 -40.87 31.62 15.31
C PHE A 185 -40.63 30.39 14.43
N ASP A 186 -41.43 29.33 14.57
CA ASP A 186 -41.29 28.11 13.77
C ASP A 186 -41.48 28.40 12.27
N ARG A 187 -42.49 29.22 11.95
CA ARG A 187 -42.75 29.67 10.58
C ARG A 187 -41.56 30.42 9.99
N VAL A 188 -41.07 31.45 10.68
CA VAL A 188 -39.94 32.27 10.19
C VAL A 188 -38.70 31.42 10.04
N LEU A 189 -38.39 30.54 10.99
CA LEU A 189 -37.17 29.74 10.93
C LEU A 189 -37.18 28.74 9.78
N ARG A 190 -38.35 28.17 9.47
CA ARG A 190 -38.54 27.18 8.40
C ARG A 190 -38.59 27.82 7.01
N GLU A 191 -39.29 28.95 6.87
CA GLU A 191 -39.49 29.62 5.58
C GLU A 191 -38.27 30.44 5.13
N SER A 192 -37.54 31.03 6.07
CA SER A 192 -36.43 31.94 5.75
C SER A 192 -35.16 31.25 5.26
N GLY A 193 -35.01 29.94 5.51
CA GLY A 193 -33.78 29.21 5.23
C GLY A 193 -32.55 29.71 6.03
N ILE A 194 -32.73 30.62 6.99
CA ILE A 194 -31.66 31.24 7.76
C ILE A 194 -30.83 30.19 8.49
N LEU A 195 -31.47 29.14 9.01
CA LEU A 195 -30.77 28.07 9.72
C LEU A 195 -29.75 27.36 8.82
N ASN A 196 -30.14 27.02 7.59
CA ASN A 196 -29.25 26.38 6.63
C ASN A 196 -28.12 27.31 6.21
N LYS A 197 -28.41 28.59 6.03
CA LYS A 197 -27.39 29.60 5.72
C LYS A 197 -26.36 29.73 6.85
N VAL A 198 -26.82 29.92 8.09
CA VAL A 198 -25.94 30.04 9.26
C VAL A 198 -25.13 28.77 9.47
N LEU A 199 -25.73 27.59 9.29
CA LEU A 199 -25.02 26.32 9.41
C LEU A 199 -23.95 26.16 8.34
N ASN A 200 -24.27 26.45 7.08
CA ASN A 200 -23.32 26.35 5.98
C ASN A 200 -22.19 27.38 6.08
N ASP A 201 -22.50 28.61 6.50
CA ASP A 201 -21.49 29.66 6.70
C ASP A 201 -20.48 29.24 7.79
N LYS A 202 -20.96 28.62 8.88
CA LYS A 202 -20.11 28.14 9.98
C LYS A 202 -19.36 26.85 9.66
N LEU A 203 -19.85 26.01 8.75
CA LEU A 203 -19.26 24.71 8.41
C LEU A 203 -18.53 24.68 7.06
N SER A 204 -18.43 25.80 6.37
CA SER A 204 -17.85 25.92 5.03
C SER A 204 -16.46 25.30 4.89
N ASN A 205 -15.57 25.49 5.88
CA ASN A 205 -14.20 24.98 5.84
C ASN A 205 -14.10 23.47 6.11
N VAL A 206 -15.11 22.86 6.72
CA VAL A 206 -15.09 21.43 7.12
C VAL A 206 -15.18 20.50 5.92
N THR A 207 -15.69 20.99 4.79
CA THR A 207 -15.80 20.24 3.53
C THR A 207 -14.47 19.66 3.05
N VAL A 208 -13.35 20.28 3.42
CA VAL A 208 -11.99 19.77 3.15
C VAL A 208 -11.72 18.50 3.95
N CYS A 209 -12.09 18.47 5.23
CA CYS A 209 -11.84 17.34 6.13
C CYS A 209 -12.82 16.18 5.97
N LEU A 210 -13.98 16.41 5.35
CA LEU A 210 -14.97 15.36 5.08
C LEU A 210 -14.61 14.47 3.89
N LYS A 211 -13.64 14.86 3.07
CA LYS A 211 -13.18 14.02 1.97
C LYS A 211 -12.45 12.80 2.53
N PRO A 212 -12.78 11.57 2.09
CA PRO A 212 -12.08 10.38 2.55
C PRO A 212 -10.58 10.52 2.25
N GLY A 213 -9.75 10.30 3.27
CA GLY A 213 -8.30 10.47 3.20
C GLY A 213 -7.75 11.90 3.39
N ALA A 214 -8.60 12.89 3.70
CA ALA A 214 -8.15 14.24 4.05
C ALA A 214 -7.20 14.26 5.25
N ARG A 215 -7.43 13.41 6.27
CA ARG A 215 -6.52 13.23 7.42
C ARG A 215 -5.13 12.79 6.97
N VAL A 216 -5.04 11.75 6.15
CA VAL A 216 -3.75 11.19 5.72
C VAL A 216 -3.02 12.12 4.76
N ARG A 217 -3.76 12.85 3.91
CA ARG A 217 -3.18 13.88 3.03
C ARG A 217 -2.66 15.10 3.82
N GLY A 218 -3.36 15.49 4.89
CA GLY A 218 -2.95 16.58 5.77
C GLY A 218 -1.79 16.22 6.72
N GLU A 219 -1.67 14.96 7.13
CA GLU A 219 -0.60 14.50 8.02
C GLU A 219 0.69 14.14 7.28
N ARG A 220 0.62 13.48 6.12
CA ARG A 220 1.82 12.99 5.41
C ARG A 220 2.30 13.90 4.27
N GLY A 221 1.58 14.98 3.96
CA GLY A 221 1.82 15.73 2.73
C GLY A 221 1.74 14.82 1.50
N GLU A 222 2.20 15.29 0.35
CA GLU A 222 2.47 14.40 -0.77
C GLU A 222 3.62 13.48 -0.34
N ARG A 223 3.31 12.21 -0.04
CA ARG A 223 4.30 11.23 0.43
C ARG A 223 5.44 11.16 -0.60
N ALA A 224 6.58 11.77 -0.26
CA ALA A 224 7.80 11.59 -1.04
C ALA A 224 8.19 10.11 -0.95
N LEU A 225 8.58 9.53 -2.08
CA LEU A 225 8.91 8.11 -2.18
C LEU A 225 10.13 7.83 -1.30
N GLU A 226 9.96 7.06 -0.23
CA GLU A 226 11.03 6.78 0.72
C GLU A 226 11.89 5.61 0.23
N ILE A 227 13.18 5.61 0.58
CA ILE A 227 14.12 4.52 0.26
C ILE A 227 13.64 3.18 0.84
N ALA A 228 12.87 3.22 1.94
CA ALA A 228 12.24 2.04 2.55
C ALA A 228 11.31 1.29 1.58
N ASP A 229 10.61 2.00 0.69
CA ASP A 229 9.71 1.40 -0.29
C ASP A 229 10.47 0.58 -1.35
N PHE A 230 11.78 0.81 -1.51
CA PHE A 230 12.67 0.08 -2.42
C PHE A 230 13.39 -1.12 -1.78
N TYR A 231 13.20 -1.38 -0.48
CA TYR A 231 13.89 -2.47 0.20
C TYR A 231 13.63 -3.84 -0.43
N GLY A 232 12.40 -4.09 -0.86
CA GLY A 232 12.04 -5.32 -1.58
C GLY A 232 12.85 -5.52 -2.87
N LEU A 233 13.08 -4.44 -3.63
CA LEU A 233 13.88 -4.47 -4.86
C LEU A 233 15.35 -4.79 -4.55
N PHE A 234 15.92 -4.15 -3.53
CA PHE A 234 17.30 -4.41 -3.11
C PHE A 234 17.49 -5.85 -2.61
N MET A 235 16.51 -6.40 -1.90
CA MET A 235 16.54 -7.78 -1.41
C MET A 235 16.52 -8.80 -2.56
N VAL A 236 15.67 -8.59 -3.57
CA VAL A 236 15.63 -9.46 -4.76
C VAL A 236 16.95 -9.38 -5.53
N TYR A 237 17.52 -8.18 -5.68
CA TYR A 237 18.81 -7.99 -6.33
C TYR A 237 19.96 -8.71 -5.59
N ALA A 238 20.04 -8.54 -4.28
CA ALA A 238 21.05 -9.21 -3.45
C ALA A 238 20.92 -10.73 -3.51
N ALA A 239 19.69 -11.26 -3.43
CA ALA A 239 19.43 -12.69 -3.57
C ALA A 239 19.89 -13.22 -4.94
N GLY A 240 19.66 -12.46 -6.02
CA GLY A 240 20.15 -12.80 -7.37
C GLY A 240 21.67 -12.90 -7.43
N ILE A 241 22.40 -11.97 -6.81
CA ILE A 241 23.87 -12.00 -6.73
C ILE A 241 24.34 -13.24 -5.94
N ILE A 242 23.72 -13.52 -4.80
CA ILE A 242 24.10 -14.66 -3.95
C ILE A 242 23.91 -15.98 -4.70
N VAL A 243 22.76 -16.17 -5.36
CA VAL A 243 22.49 -17.38 -6.14
C VAL A 243 23.47 -17.52 -7.30
N SER A 244 23.70 -16.45 -8.07
CA SER A 244 24.65 -16.47 -9.19
C SER A 244 26.08 -16.79 -8.74
N THR A 245 26.52 -16.19 -7.63
CA THR A 245 27.84 -16.45 -7.05
C THR A 245 27.95 -17.88 -6.55
N SER A 246 26.90 -18.40 -5.90
CA SER A 246 26.87 -19.78 -5.38
C SER A 246 26.97 -20.81 -6.50
N VAL A 247 26.26 -20.61 -7.61
CA VAL A 247 26.36 -21.48 -8.80
C VAL A 247 27.77 -21.43 -9.39
N PHE A 248 28.35 -20.23 -9.54
CA PHE A 248 29.71 -20.09 -10.08
C PHE A 248 30.75 -20.78 -9.21
N VAL A 249 30.69 -20.60 -7.88
CA VAL A 249 31.60 -21.28 -6.95
C VAL A 249 31.39 -22.79 -6.99
N GLY A 250 30.14 -23.25 -7.04
CA GLY A 250 29.82 -24.68 -7.19
C GLY A 250 30.41 -25.29 -8.46
N GLU A 251 30.28 -24.62 -9.60
CA GLU A 251 30.89 -25.07 -10.86
C GLU A 251 32.42 -25.15 -10.78
N GLN A 252 33.07 -24.15 -10.18
CA GLN A 252 34.53 -24.15 -10.02
C GLN A 252 35.02 -25.30 -9.15
N ILE A 253 34.31 -25.60 -8.05
CA ILE A 253 34.65 -26.71 -7.16
C ILE A 253 34.47 -28.05 -7.90
N LEU A 254 33.35 -28.24 -8.59
CA LEU A 254 33.07 -29.46 -9.35
C LEU A 254 34.07 -29.66 -10.50
N ASN A 255 34.49 -28.60 -11.20
CA ASN A 255 35.51 -28.67 -12.24
C ASN A 255 36.89 -29.03 -11.69
N LYS A 256 37.22 -28.55 -10.48
CA LYS A 256 38.50 -28.85 -9.82
C LYS A 256 38.55 -30.30 -9.33
N LEU A 257 37.44 -30.84 -8.82
CA LEU A 257 37.30 -32.25 -8.44
C LEU A 257 37.22 -33.20 -9.64
N SER A 258 36.67 -32.74 -10.77
CA SER A 258 36.51 -33.56 -11.98
C SER A 258 37.75 -33.60 -12.88
N ARG A 259 38.84 -32.88 -12.56
CA ARG A 259 40.13 -33.06 -13.24
C ARG A 259 40.78 -34.34 -12.70
N PRO A 260 40.79 -35.45 -13.46
CA PRO A 260 41.55 -36.62 -13.05
C PRO A 260 43.03 -36.24 -13.11
N SER A 261 43.77 -36.57 -12.06
CA SER A 261 45.22 -36.42 -12.03
C SER A 261 45.84 -37.25 -13.16
N SER A 262 46.03 -36.65 -14.34
CA SER A 262 46.89 -37.20 -15.38
C SER A 262 48.33 -37.04 -14.90
N HIS A 263 48.83 -38.08 -14.22
CA HIS A 263 50.23 -38.27 -13.89
C HIS A 263 51.07 -38.12 -15.17
N PRO A 264 52.07 -37.20 -15.22
CA PRO A 264 53.07 -37.24 -16.28
C PRO A 264 54.11 -38.29 -15.91
N THR A 265 54.10 -39.43 -16.60
CA THR A 265 55.24 -40.36 -16.57
C THR A 265 56.37 -39.71 -17.38
N GLN A 266 57.35 -39.14 -16.67
CA GLN A 266 58.64 -38.71 -17.22
C GLN A 266 59.50 -39.94 -17.48
N GLU A 267 59.89 -40.18 -18.73
CA GLU A 267 60.85 -41.19 -19.14
C GLU A 267 62.26 -40.55 -19.28
N PRO A 268 63.34 -41.17 -18.76
CA PRO A 268 64.65 -40.54 -18.67
C PRO A 268 65.50 -40.68 -19.95
N ARG A 269 66.26 -39.62 -20.24
CA ARG A 269 67.33 -39.54 -21.25
C ARG A 269 68.32 -40.72 -21.15
N ARG A 270 68.70 -41.27 -22.30
CA ARG A 270 69.99 -41.95 -22.53
C ARG A 270 70.56 -41.60 -23.91
N GLY A 271 71.77 -41.04 -23.91
CA GLY A 271 72.86 -41.39 -24.85
C GLY A 271 72.83 -40.85 -26.29
N GLN A 272 73.70 -39.86 -26.53
CA GLN A 272 74.45 -39.56 -27.79
C GLN A 272 75.11 -40.80 -28.46
N PRO A 273 75.84 -40.68 -29.60
CA PRO A 273 76.04 -39.60 -30.61
C PRO A 273 75.76 -40.12 -32.06
N SER A 274 75.78 -39.37 -33.17
CA SER A 274 76.92 -38.81 -33.89
C SER A 274 76.48 -38.10 -35.20
N SER A 275 77.13 -36.98 -35.52
CA SER A 275 77.27 -36.30 -36.84
C SER A 275 77.58 -37.27 -38.01
N PRO A 276 77.49 -36.90 -39.33
CA PRO A 276 77.77 -35.57 -39.88
C PRO A 276 76.95 -35.06 -41.10
N VAL A 277 77.08 -33.74 -41.33
CA VAL A 277 77.32 -33.02 -42.59
C VAL A 277 76.77 -33.62 -43.90
N VAL A 278 75.87 -32.89 -44.59
CA VAL A 278 75.93 -32.65 -46.05
C VAL A 278 75.36 -31.26 -46.39
N LEU A 279 76.16 -30.49 -47.12
CA LEU A 279 75.87 -29.26 -47.88
C LEU A 279 75.14 -29.59 -49.20
N GLU A 280 74.19 -28.76 -49.64
CA GLU A 280 73.97 -28.29 -51.05
C GLU A 280 72.64 -27.50 -51.08
N ARG A 281 72.62 -26.18 -51.32
CA ARG A 281 72.65 -25.48 -52.63
C ARG A 281 71.80 -26.15 -53.73
N GLN A 282 70.59 -25.64 -53.94
CA GLN A 282 70.22 -24.78 -55.08
C GLN A 282 68.84 -24.16 -54.85
#